data_AF-A0A0S2F616-F1
#
_entry.id   AF-A0A0S2F616-F1
#
_cell.length_a   1.000
_cell.length_b   1.000
_cell.length_c   1.000
_cell.angle_alpha   90.00
_cell.angle_beta   90.00
_cell.angle_gamma   90.00
#
_symmetry.space_group_name_H-M   'P 1'
#
loop_
_entity.id
_entity.type
_entity.pdbx_description
1 polymer ?
#
loop_
_entity_poly.entity_id
_entity_poly.type
_entity_poly.pdbx_seq_one_letter_code
_entity_poly.pdbx_strand_id
1 'polypeptide(L)'
;MSSIWLPSTGTLRYSPLLGRGGHTRRDGGSTQWWLIVDGDPELGRYLRQQYWIGHHRTRSLQAPLWGTHVSVIRGETPPRPTAWKRLDGATVAFDYDPQAQETQGYVWCAVRCPELLDLREELGLAREPQPALHLTIGNALPG
;
A
#
# COMPACT_ATOMS: atom_id res chain seq x y z
N MET A 1 3.63 -17.19 18.08
CA MET A 1 3.12 -15.89 18.54
C MET A 1 1.86 -15.59 17.76
N SER A 2 0.76 -15.26 18.43
CA SER A 2 -0.48 -14.86 17.77
C SER A 2 -0.30 -13.49 17.12
N SER A 3 -0.63 -13.35 15.83
CA SER A 3 -0.68 -12.04 15.17
C SER A 3 -1.61 -11.09 15.92
N ILE A 4 -1.10 -9.92 16.28
CA ILE A 4 -1.91 -8.81 16.77
C ILE A 4 -2.32 -7.97 15.56
N TRP A 5 -3.59 -7.63 15.46
CA TRP A 5 -4.11 -6.75 14.42
C TRP A 5 -4.35 -5.39 15.04
N LEU A 6 -3.71 -4.35 14.49
CA LEU A 6 -3.80 -2.98 14.98
C LEU A 6 -4.58 -2.12 13.99
N PRO A 7 -5.50 -1.27 14.47
CA PRO A 7 -6.30 -0.43 13.59
C PRO A 7 -5.49 0.75 13.06
N SER A 8 -5.83 1.19 11.86
CA SER A 8 -5.38 2.44 11.24
C SER A 8 -6.46 2.94 10.28
N THR A 9 -6.29 4.18 9.82
CA THR A 9 -7.10 4.75 8.75
C THR A 9 -6.20 5.23 7.62
N GLY A 10 -6.79 5.47 6.46
CA GLY A 10 -6.11 6.14 5.37
C GLY A 10 -7.08 6.68 4.32
N THR A 11 -6.54 7.40 3.34
CA THR A 11 -7.32 8.07 2.30
C THR A 11 -7.18 7.36 0.97
N LEU A 12 -8.30 7.06 0.32
CA LEU A 12 -8.33 6.47 -1.02
C LEU A 12 -7.86 7.48 -2.06
N ARG A 13 -6.87 7.08 -2.86
CA ARG A 13 -6.36 7.89 -3.98
C ARG A 13 -6.32 7.08 -5.27
N TYR A 14 -7.10 7.53 -6.24
CA TYR A 14 -7.23 6.87 -7.54
C TYR A 14 -6.34 7.53 -8.60
N SER A 15 -5.63 6.70 -9.35
CA SER A 15 -4.62 7.11 -10.33
C SER A 15 -3.71 8.24 -9.78
N PRO A 16 -2.96 8.01 -8.69
CA PRO A 16 -2.16 9.07 -8.05
C PRO A 16 -1.15 9.68 -9.04
N LEU A 17 -1.06 11.02 -9.08
CA LEU A 17 -0.07 11.72 -9.90
C LEU A 17 1.34 11.59 -9.32
N LEU A 18 2.33 11.44 -10.19
CA LEU A 18 3.75 11.41 -9.84
C LEU A 18 4.33 12.83 -9.97
N GLY A 19 3.94 13.71 -9.05
CA GLY A 19 4.36 15.11 -9.03
C GLY A 19 3.98 15.86 -10.32
N ARG A 20 4.92 16.62 -10.90
CA ARG A 20 4.70 17.37 -12.15
C ARG A 20 4.67 16.48 -13.41
N GLY A 21 5.01 15.19 -13.29
CA GLY A 21 5.16 14.26 -14.41
C GLY A 21 3.89 13.54 -14.86
N GLY A 22 2.72 13.87 -14.27
CA GLY A 22 1.46 13.20 -14.62
C GLY A 22 1.40 11.76 -14.10
N HIS A 23 0.99 10.81 -14.93
CA HIS A 23 0.87 9.40 -14.57
C HIS A 23 2.09 8.54 -14.96
N THR A 24 3.02 9.07 -15.75
CA THR A 24 4.13 8.28 -16.31
C THR A 24 5.19 7.99 -15.25
N ARG A 25 5.47 6.70 -15.04
CA ARG A 25 6.54 6.20 -14.16
C ARG A 25 7.89 6.21 -14.88
N ARG A 26 8.98 6.28 -14.11
CA ARG A 26 10.36 6.29 -14.65
C ARG A 26 10.74 5.00 -15.39
N ASP A 27 10.09 3.90 -15.07
CA ASP A 27 10.28 2.58 -15.70
C ASP A 27 9.43 2.39 -16.97
N GLY A 28 8.77 3.45 -17.46
CA GLY A 28 7.87 3.39 -18.62
C GLY A 28 6.45 2.93 -18.28
N GLY A 29 6.17 2.59 -17.02
CA GLY A 29 4.82 2.27 -16.56
C GLY A 29 3.92 3.50 -16.38
N SER A 30 2.68 3.28 -15.93
CA SER A 30 1.71 4.34 -15.62
C SER A 30 1.06 4.11 -14.26
N THR A 31 0.69 5.19 -13.57
CA THR A 31 -0.19 5.15 -12.39
C THR A 31 -1.68 5.16 -12.77
N GLN A 32 -2.01 5.19 -14.05
CA GLN A 32 -3.38 5.01 -14.52
C GLN A 32 -3.93 3.67 -14.00
N TRP A 33 -5.16 3.68 -13.48
CA TRP A 33 -5.83 2.52 -12.86
C TRP A 33 -5.17 1.98 -11.59
N TRP A 34 -4.30 2.76 -10.96
CA TRP A 34 -3.86 2.45 -9.61
C TRP A 34 -4.88 2.95 -8.60
N LEU A 35 -5.11 2.16 -7.55
CA LEU A 35 -5.83 2.59 -6.37
C LEU A 35 -4.95 2.29 -5.17
N ILE A 36 -4.65 3.33 -4.40
CA ILE A 36 -3.91 3.21 -3.15
C ILE A 36 -4.72 3.78 -2.00
N VAL A 37 -4.42 3.30 -0.80
CA VAL A 37 -4.79 3.98 0.45
C VAL A 37 -3.54 4.64 0.99
N ASP A 38 -3.58 5.95 1.14
CA ASP A 38 -2.54 6.71 1.84
C ASP A 38 -2.73 6.54 3.33
N GLY A 39 -1.78 5.87 3.98
CA GLY A 39 -1.75 5.74 5.43
C GLY A 39 -1.02 6.90 6.08
N ASP A 40 -1.06 6.93 7.41
CA ASP A 40 -0.32 7.90 8.22
C ASP A 40 1.20 7.81 7.94
N PRO A 41 1.87 8.90 7.51
CA PRO A 41 3.32 8.93 7.37
C PRO A 41 4.08 8.52 8.64
N GLU A 42 3.53 8.85 9.82
CA GLU A 42 4.14 8.53 11.11
C GLU A 42 4.08 7.04 11.42
N LEU A 43 3.02 6.34 10.99
CA LEU A 43 2.94 4.89 11.10
C LEU A 43 4.09 4.22 10.32
N GLY A 44 4.34 4.64 9.08
CA GLY A 44 5.44 4.10 8.28
C GLY A 44 6.81 4.44 8.88
N ARG A 45 6.97 5.65 9.43
CA ARG A 45 8.20 6.04 10.14
C ARG A 45 8.43 5.16 11.37
N TYR A 46 7.39 4.94 12.17
CA TYR A 46 7.42 4.09 13.35
C TYR A 46 7.77 2.65 13.00
N LEU A 47 7.10 2.04 12.01
CA LEU A 47 7.36 0.66 11.59
C LEU A 47 8.78 0.47 11.05
N ARG A 48 9.31 1.42 10.27
CA ARG A 48 10.71 1.40 9.83
C ARG A 48 11.69 1.48 11.02
N GLN A 49 11.37 2.30 12.03
CA GLN A 49 12.19 2.41 13.24
C GLN A 49 12.18 1.09 14.05
N GLN A 50 11.01 0.47 14.21
CA GLN A 50 10.89 -0.84 14.86
C GLN A 50 11.69 -1.91 14.11
N TYR A 51 11.60 -1.93 12.77
CA TYR A 51 12.40 -2.81 11.93
C TYR A 51 13.91 -2.61 12.15
N TRP A 52 14.40 -1.37 12.13
CA TRP A 52 15.80 -1.06 12.36
C TRP A 52 16.28 -1.52 13.75
N ILE A 53 15.49 -1.29 14.80
CA ILE A 53 15.80 -1.74 16.17
C ILE A 53 15.79 -3.27 16.26
N GLY A 54 14.79 -3.93 15.68
CA GLY A 54 14.65 -5.38 15.64
C GLY A 54 15.79 -6.07 14.88
N HIS A 55 16.40 -5.37 13.93
CA HIS A 55 17.62 -5.80 13.24
C HIS A 55 18.90 -5.23 13.86
N HIS A 56 18.93 -5.01 15.17
CA HIS A 56 20.13 -4.56 15.90
C HIS A 56 20.80 -3.31 15.30
N ARG A 57 20.00 -2.44 14.70
CA ARG A 57 20.44 -1.20 14.07
C ARG A 57 21.33 -1.34 12.83
N THR A 58 21.34 -2.51 12.18
CA THR A 58 22.18 -2.77 11.00
C THR A 58 21.45 -2.68 9.66
N ARG A 59 20.11 -2.79 9.66
CA ARG A 59 19.29 -2.76 8.44
C ARG A 59 18.32 -1.58 8.47
N SER A 60 18.65 -0.50 7.76
CA SER A 60 17.75 0.64 7.56
C SER A 60 16.96 0.49 6.27
N LEU A 61 15.73 1.00 6.26
CA LEU A 61 14.84 0.95 5.10
C LEU A 61 14.70 2.33 4.48
N GLN A 62 14.72 2.38 3.14
CA GLN A 62 14.34 3.56 2.39
C GLN A 62 12.82 3.67 2.32
N ALA A 63 12.29 4.89 2.51
CA ALA A 63 10.85 5.12 2.39
C ALA A 63 10.37 4.83 0.95
N PRO A 64 9.19 4.23 0.78
CA PRO A 64 8.62 4.00 -0.55
C PRO A 64 8.17 5.31 -1.21
N LEU A 65 8.03 5.28 -2.54
CA LEU A 65 7.72 6.47 -3.35
C LEU A 65 6.46 7.24 -2.91
N TRP A 66 5.42 6.53 -2.48
CA TRP A 66 4.16 7.13 -2.04
C TRP A 66 4.06 7.29 -0.52
N GLY A 67 5.16 7.12 0.22
CA GLY A 67 5.11 7.05 1.67
C GLY A 67 4.32 5.83 2.16
N THR A 68 3.79 5.90 3.38
CA THR A 68 3.00 4.83 3.98
C THR A 68 1.73 4.59 3.15
N HIS A 69 1.60 3.44 2.49
CA HIS A 69 0.43 3.16 1.66
C HIS A 69 0.12 1.68 1.50
N VAL A 70 -1.15 1.40 1.18
CA VAL A 70 -1.64 0.08 0.76
C VAL A 70 -2.00 0.16 -0.71
N SER A 71 -1.44 -0.72 -1.54
CA SER A 71 -1.86 -0.84 -2.94
C SER A 71 -3.07 -1.78 -3.04
N VAL A 72 -4.21 -1.24 -3.47
CA VAL A 72 -5.47 -1.97 -3.65
C VAL A 72 -5.58 -2.49 -5.08
N ILE A 73 -5.26 -1.65 -6.08
CA ILE A 73 -5.25 -1.99 -7.51
C ILE A 73 -3.93 -1.50 -8.11
N ARG A 74 -3.28 -2.34 -8.92
CA ARG A 74 -1.92 -2.09 -9.44
C ARG A 74 -1.90 -1.95 -10.95
N GLY A 75 -2.74 -1.07 -11.49
CA GLY A 75 -2.85 -0.81 -12.92
C GLY A 75 -3.78 -1.76 -13.68
N GLU A 76 -4.48 -2.65 -12.96
CA GLU A 76 -5.55 -3.47 -13.53
C GLU A 76 -6.68 -2.54 -14.00
N THR A 77 -7.03 -2.59 -15.29
CA THR A 77 -8.12 -1.77 -15.82
C THR A 77 -9.45 -2.33 -15.29
N PRO A 78 -10.27 -1.55 -14.57
CA PRO A 78 -11.56 -2.00 -14.07
C PRO A 78 -12.51 -2.39 -15.21
N PRO A 79 -13.09 -3.61 -15.20
CA PRO A 79 -14.13 -3.97 -16.17
C PRO A 79 -15.38 -3.09 -16.10
N ARG A 80 -15.61 -2.44 -14.95
CA ARG A 80 -16.71 -1.48 -14.75
C ARG A 80 -16.16 -0.06 -14.53
N PRO A 81 -15.70 0.63 -15.59
CA PRO A 81 -15.04 1.93 -15.47
C PRO A 81 -15.98 3.04 -14.95
N THR A 82 -17.30 2.87 -15.08
CA THR A 82 -18.30 3.83 -14.56
C THR A 82 -18.30 3.93 -13.04
N ALA A 83 -17.82 2.90 -12.34
CA ALA A 83 -17.66 2.91 -10.87
C ALA A 83 -16.28 3.44 -10.42
N TRP A 84 -15.37 3.72 -11.36
CA TRP A 84 -14.04 4.24 -11.04
C TRP A 84 -14.10 5.63 -10.41
N LYS A 85 -13.20 5.90 -9.46
CA LYS A 85 -13.09 7.17 -8.71
C LYS A 85 -14.30 7.58 -7.87
N ARG A 86 -15.32 6.72 -7.70
CA ARG A 86 -16.51 7.02 -6.89
C ARG A 86 -16.17 7.39 -5.43
N LEU A 87 -15.12 6.80 -4.87
CA LEU A 87 -14.68 6.99 -3.49
C LEU A 87 -13.35 7.75 -3.37
N ASP A 88 -12.95 8.50 -4.41
CA ASP A 88 -11.69 9.25 -4.38
C ASP A 88 -11.71 10.30 -3.25
N GLY A 89 -10.64 10.33 -2.44
CA GLY A 89 -10.54 11.18 -1.26
C GLY A 89 -11.31 10.68 -0.02
N ALA A 90 -12.04 9.57 -0.11
CA ALA A 90 -12.73 9.01 1.05
C ALA A 90 -11.75 8.35 2.03
N THR A 91 -12.08 8.39 3.33
CA THR A 91 -11.33 7.69 4.37
C THR A 91 -11.81 6.25 4.51
N VAL A 92 -10.88 5.32 4.70
CA VAL A 92 -11.15 3.89 4.94
C VAL A 92 -10.40 3.43 6.19
N ALA A 93 -11.04 2.57 6.99
CA ALA A 93 -10.42 1.92 8.13
C ALA A 93 -9.82 0.57 7.70
N PHE A 94 -8.64 0.23 8.23
CA PHE A 94 -8.00 -1.06 7.97
C PHE A 94 -7.22 -1.52 9.19
N ASP A 95 -7.02 -2.82 9.29
CA ASP A 95 -6.13 -3.41 10.29
C ASP A 95 -4.84 -3.86 9.65
N TYR A 96 -3.74 -3.76 10.39
CA TYR A 96 -2.44 -4.28 9.96
C TYR A 96 -1.79 -5.15 11.02
N ASP A 97 -1.00 -6.13 10.57
CA ASP A 97 -0.11 -6.91 11.44
C ASP A 97 1.26 -6.20 11.50
N PRO A 98 1.71 -5.71 12.67
CA PRO A 98 2.99 -5.01 12.78
C PRO A 98 4.21 -5.92 12.55
N GLN A 99 4.01 -7.24 12.42
CA GLN A 99 5.08 -8.16 12.04
C GLN A 99 5.51 -7.92 10.58
N ALA A 100 6.65 -7.26 10.42
CA ALA A 100 7.24 -7.01 9.11
C ALA A 100 7.61 -8.32 8.40
N GLN A 101 7.25 -8.40 7.12
CA GLN A 101 7.61 -9.45 6.18
C GLN A 101 8.52 -8.87 5.11
N GLU A 102 9.37 -9.71 4.53
CA GLU A 102 10.33 -9.30 3.51
C GLU A 102 10.23 -10.20 2.29
N THR A 103 10.22 -9.61 1.10
CA THR A 103 10.25 -10.35 -0.16
C THR A 103 11.05 -9.55 -1.18
N GLN A 104 12.14 -10.12 -1.69
CA GLN A 104 12.99 -9.49 -2.71
C GLN A 104 13.44 -8.06 -2.34
N GLY A 105 13.76 -7.81 -1.07
CA GLY A 105 14.17 -6.49 -0.57
C GLY A 105 13.02 -5.52 -0.29
N TYR A 106 11.77 -5.87 -0.59
CA TYR A 106 10.59 -5.10 -0.16
C TYR A 106 10.18 -5.55 1.23
N VAL A 107 10.04 -4.60 2.15
CA VAL A 107 9.56 -4.85 3.51
C VAL A 107 8.17 -4.26 3.71
N TRP A 108 7.26 -5.08 4.22
CA TRP A 108 5.85 -4.77 4.30
C TRP A 108 5.16 -5.43 5.50
N CYS A 109 4.01 -4.89 5.88
CA CYS A 109 3.13 -5.43 6.93
C CYS A 109 1.83 -5.91 6.29
N ALA A 110 1.31 -7.07 6.72
CA ALA A 110 0.06 -7.59 6.18
C ALA A 110 -1.12 -6.68 6.55
N VAL A 111 -2.10 -6.53 5.65
CA VAL A 111 -3.28 -5.68 5.87
C VAL A 111 -4.56 -6.48 5.68
N ARG A 112 -5.55 -6.20 6.52
CA ARG A 112 -6.94 -6.67 6.38
C ARG A 112 -7.85 -5.47 6.22
N CYS A 113 -8.64 -5.48 5.16
CA CYS A 113 -9.68 -4.50 4.96
C CYS A 113 -10.76 -5.09 4.02
N PRO A 114 -11.85 -5.64 4.57
CA PRO A 114 -12.95 -6.17 3.76
C PRO A 114 -13.50 -5.14 2.78
N GLU A 115 -13.63 -3.88 3.19
CA GLU A 115 -14.14 -2.78 2.34
C GLU A 115 -13.32 -2.58 1.06
N LEU A 116 -11.99 -2.70 1.15
CA LEU A 116 -11.12 -2.60 -0.04
C LEU A 116 -11.25 -3.81 -0.96
N LEU A 117 -11.53 -4.98 -0.41
CA LEU A 117 -11.77 -6.20 -1.20
C LEU A 117 -13.13 -6.14 -1.89
N ASP A 118 -14.17 -5.67 -1.19
CA ASP A 118 -15.50 -5.42 -1.75
C ASP A 118 -15.41 -4.41 -2.90
N LEU A 119 -14.65 -3.33 -2.72
CA LEU A 119 -14.42 -2.32 -3.76
C LEU A 119 -13.77 -2.90 -5.03
N ARG A 120 -12.87 -3.90 -4.90
CA ARG A 120 -12.32 -4.60 -6.06
C ARG A 120 -13.39 -5.37 -6.83
N GLU A 121 -14.27 -6.08 -6.13
CA GLU A 121 -15.38 -6.81 -6.77
C GLU A 121 -16.43 -5.88 -7.39
N GLU A 122 -16.74 -4.76 -6.74
CA GLU A 122 -17.62 -3.72 -7.28
C GLU A 122 -17.13 -3.22 -8.64
N LEU A 123 -15.80 -3.04 -8.77
CA LEU A 123 -15.11 -2.65 -10.00
C LEU A 123 -15.00 -3.77 -11.03
N GLY A 124 -15.40 -5.00 -10.68
CA GLY A 124 -15.36 -6.19 -11.53
C GLY A 124 -14.01 -6.93 -11.53
N LEU A 125 -13.12 -6.62 -10.59
CA LEU A 125 -11.82 -7.28 -10.44
C LEU A 125 -11.92 -8.50 -9.51
N ALA A 126 -10.89 -9.36 -9.54
CA ALA A 126 -10.75 -10.42 -8.56
C ALA A 126 -10.63 -9.82 -7.15
N ARG A 127 -11.41 -10.36 -6.21
CA ARG A 127 -11.48 -9.91 -4.82
C ARG A 127 -10.10 -9.81 -4.17
N GLU A 128 -9.36 -10.92 -4.19
CA GLU A 128 -8.03 -10.99 -3.60
C GLU A 128 -6.96 -10.53 -4.59
N PRO A 129 -6.27 -9.40 -4.33
CA PRO A 129 -5.19 -8.96 -5.19
C PRO A 129 -3.98 -9.89 -5.04
N GLN A 130 -3.16 -9.97 -6.09
CA GLN A 130 -1.84 -10.60 -6.01
C GLN A 130 -0.75 -9.55 -6.29
N PRO A 131 0.18 -9.31 -5.34
CA PRO A 131 0.18 -9.78 -3.95
C PRO A 131 -1.02 -9.26 -3.13
N ALA A 132 -1.32 -9.95 -2.01
CA ALA A 132 -2.39 -9.58 -1.08
C ALA A 132 -2.23 -8.15 -0.54
N LEU A 133 -3.27 -7.61 0.10
CA LEU A 133 -3.21 -6.27 0.69
C LEU A 133 -2.08 -6.20 1.73
N HIS A 134 -1.20 -5.21 1.57
CA HIS A 134 -0.08 -4.98 2.47
C HIS A 134 0.29 -3.51 2.50
N LEU A 135 0.81 -3.09 3.65
CA LEU A 135 1.39 -1.78 3.86
C LEU A 135 2.88 -1.86 3.54
N THR A 136 3.33 -1.25 2.43
CA THR A 136 4.76 -1.20 2.15
C THR A 136 5.41 -0.18 3.10
N ILE A 137 6.34 -0.64 3.94
CA ILE A 137 7.01 0.22 4.92
C ILE A 137 8.36 0.73 4.43
N GLY A 138 9.01 0.00 3.52
CA GLY A 138 10.22 0.47 2.84
C GLY A 138 10.96 -0.61 2.07
N ASN A 139 12.05 -0.21 1.41
CA ASN A 139 12.94 -1.10 0.68
C ASN A 139 14.25 -1.24 1.44
N ALA A 140 14.71 -2.48 1.63
CA ALA A 140 16.07 -2.75 2.06
C ALA A 140 17.01 -2.37 0.92
N LEU A 141 18.05 -1.58 1.23
CA LEU A 141 19.11 -1.33 0.26
C LEU A 141 19.80 -2.65 -0.07
N PRO A 142 20.21 -2.90 -1.34
CA PRO A 142 21.16 -3.95 -1.62
C PRO A 142 22.41 -3.69 -0.77
N GLY A 143 22.83 -4.70 0.00
CA GLY A 143 24.10 -4.68 0.72
C GLY A 143 25.29 -4.79 -0.22
#